data_AF-A0A954ZZB6-F1
#
_entry.id   AF-A0A954ZZB6-F1
#
_cell.length_a   1.000
_cell.length_b   1.000
_cell.length_c   1.000
_cell.angle_alpha   90.00
_cell.angle_beta   90.00
_cell.angle_gamma   90.00
#
_symmetry.space_group_name_H-M   'P 1'
#
loop_
_entity.id
_entity.type
_entity.pdbx_description
1 polymer ?
#
loop_
_entity_poly.entity_id
_entity_poly.type
_entity_poly.pdbx_seq_one_letter_code
_entity_poly.pdbx_strand_id
1 'polypeptide(L)' 'MQQIKVFHGHKSEPNQLEEDVNAWLKSSGVKVINMFGNISPQAVMPVASERAIPGAISTGGTRRFADSDIMLVVVYEA' A
#
# COMPACT_ATOMS: atom_id res chain seq x y z
N MET A 1 -18.78 -10.36 -20.94
CA MET A 1 -17.45 -9.88 -21.38
C MET A 1 -16.62 -9.63 -20.13
N GLN A 2 -15.32 -9.94 -20.15
CA GLN A 2 -14.44 -9.69 -19.00
C GLN A 2 -14.08 -8.20 -18.91
N GLN A 3 -14.06 -7.70 -17.67
CA GLN A 3 -13.73 -6.32 -17.32
C GLN A 3 -12.67 -6.31 -16.23
N ILE A 4 -11.99 -5.17 -16.08
CA ILE A 4 -10.91 -4.98 -15.10
C ILE A 4 -11.24 -3.78 -14.22
N LYS A 5 -11.06 -3.92 -12.91
CA LYS A 5 -11.08 -2.82 -11.95
C LYS A 5 -9.79 -2.83 -11.14
N VAL A 6 -9.21 -1.64 -10.95
CA VAL A 6 -7.99 -1.46 -10.17
C VAL A 6 -8.33 -0.70 -8.90
N PHE A 7 -7.80 -1.17 -7.78
CA PHE A 7 -7.84 -0.51 -6.49
C PHE A 7 -6.41 -0.16 -6.06
N HIS A 8 -6.28 0.98 -5.41
CA HIS A 8 -5.04 1.46 -4.82
C HIS A 8 -5.31 1.81 -3.35
N GLY A 9 -4.34 1.52 -2.49
CA GLY A 9 -4.36 1.93 -1.08
C GLY A 9 -2.95 2.06 -0.53
N HIS A 10 -2.84 2.37 0.75
CA HIS A 10 -1.57 2.47 1.47
C HIS A 10 -1.36 1.23 2.35
N LYS A 11 -0.11 0.83 2.55
CA LYS A 11 0.27 -0.32 3.39
C LYS A 11 -0.04 -0.08 4.86
N SER A 12 -0.07 1.17 5.31
CA SER A 12 -0.51 1.53 6.66
C SER A 12 -2.00 1.32 6.89
N GLU A 13 -2.81 1.24 5.83
CA GLU A 13 -4.29 1.22 5.89
C GLU A 13 -4.90 0.05 5.08
N PRO A 14 -4.48 -1.21 5.31
CA PRO A 14 -4.98 -2.33 4.50
C PRO A 14 -6.48 -2.59 4.70
N ASN A 15 -7.01 -2.30 5.89
CA ASN A 15 -8.42 -2.54 6.21
C ASN A 15 -9.35 -1.63 5.38
N GLN A 16 -8.96 -0.39 5.12
CA GLN A 16 -9.77 0.52 4.31
C GLN A 16 -9.88 0.03 2.87
N LEU A 17 -8.76 -0.43 2.30
CA LEU A 17 -8.75 -1.02 0.96
C LEU A 17 -9.63 -2.27 0.88
N GLU A 18 -9.59 -3.11 1.91
CA GLU A 18 -10.45 -4.29 2.00
C GLU A 18 -11.94 -3.92 2.08
N GLU A 19 -12.30 -2.94 2.90
CA GLU A 19 -13.68 -2.45 3.02
C GLU A 19 -14.20 -1.91 1.68
N ASP A 20 -13.39 -1.12 0.98
CA ASP A 20 -13.75 -0.54 -0.32
C ASP A 20 -13.96 -1.62 -1.40
N VAL A 21 -13.06 -2.61 -1.46
CA VAL A 21 -13.19 -3.74 -2.38
C VAL A 21 -14.44 -4.56 -2.06
N ASN A 22 -14.67 -4.87 -0.78
CA ASN A 22 -15.83 -5.65 -0.35
C ASN A 22 -17.15 -4.90 -0.60
N ALA A 23 -17.20 -3.60 -0.36
CA ALA A 23 -18.36 -2.77 -0.64
C ALA A 23 -18.67 -2.73 -2.14
N TRP A 24 -17.63 -2.62 -2.98
CA TRP A 24 -17.80 -2.69 -4.43
C TRP A 24 -18.29 -4.05 -4.90
N LEU A 25 -17.70 -5.15 -4.41
CA LEU A 25 -18.13 -6.50 -4.78
C LEU A 25 -19.59 -6.76 -4.40
N LYS A 26 -20.01 -6.34 -3.19
CA LYS A 26 -21.40 -6.48 -2.73
C LYS A 26 -22.38 -5.66 -3.56
N SER A 27 -22.03 -4.41 -3.87
CA SER A 27 -22.93 -3.49 -4.60
C SER A 27 -23.04 -3.80 -6.09
N SER A 28 -21.97 -4.31 -6.70
CA SER A 28 -21.93 -4.57 -8.15
C SER A 28 -22.51 -5.92 -8.54
N GLY A 29 -22.49 -6.92 -7.65
CA GLY A 29 -23.00 -8.27 -7.93
C GLY A 29 -22.23 -9.02 -9.02
N VAL A 30 -21.03 -8.53 -9.38
CA VAL A 30 -20.22 -9.08 -10.47
C VAL A 30 -19.62 -10.43 -10.09
N LYS A 31 -19.40 -11.26 -11.10
CA LYS A 31 -18.68 -12.53 -10.92
C LYS A 31 -17.18 -12.28 -11.05
N VAL A 32 -16.45 -12.44 -9.95
CA VAL A 32 -14.98 -12.36 -9.96
C VAL A 32 -14.39 -13.58 -10.68
N ILE A 33 -13.51 -13.33 -11.64
CA ILE A 33 -12.80 -14.35 -12.42
C ILE A 33 -11.38 -14.54 -11.89
N ASN A 34 -10.70 -13.44 -11.60
CA ASN A 34 -9.35 -13.45 -11.03
C ASN A 34 -9.11 -12.20 -10.19
N MET A 35 -8.20 -12.29 -9.22
CA MET A 35 -7.76 -11.18 -8.41
C MET A 35 -6.27 -11.32 -8.12
N PHE A 36 -5.49 -10.28 -8.37
CA PHE A 36 -4.05 -10.25 -8.12
C PHE A 36 -3.62 -8.85 -7.70
N GLY A 37 -2.49 -8.75 -7.00
CA GLY A 37 -2.01 -7.48 -6.49
C GLY A 37 -0.50 -7.42 -6.35
N ASN A 38 -0.02 -6.24 -5.99
CA ASN A 38 1.38 -5.96 -5.70
C ASN A 38 1.49 -4.94 -4.56
N ILE A 39 2.60 -4.98 -3.83
CA ILE A 39 2.93 -3.98 -2.80
C ILE A 39 4.21 -3.29 -3.24
N SER A 40 4.19 -1.96 -3.27
CA SER A 40 5.36 -1.17 -3.65
C SER A 40 6.51 -1.41 -2.66
N PRO A 41 7.77 -1.55 -3.15
CA PRO A 41 8.93 -1.66 -2.28
C PRO A 41 9.00 -0.49 -1.30
N GLN A 42 9.38 -0.77 -0.06
CA GLN A 42 9.48 0.26 0.97
C GLN A 42 10.71 1.13 0.72
N ALA A 43 10.50 2.43 0.48
CA ALA A 43 11.61 3.36 0.27
C ALA A 43 12.29 3.68 1.61
N VAL A 44 13.60 3.43 1.68
CA VAL A 44 14.44 3.86 2.80
C VAL A 44 14.68 5.35 2.64
N MET A 45 14.20 6.16 3.58
CA MET A 45 14.53 7.58 3.55
C MET A 45 16.00 7.76 3.94
N PRO A 46 16.76 8.61 3.22
CA PRO A 46 18.09 8.97 3.69
C PRO A 46 17.96 9.60 5.07
N VAL A 47 18.69 9.06 6.04
CA VAL A 47 18.82 9.70 7.35
C VAL A 47 19.43 11.06 7.06
N ALA A 48 18.70 12.15 7.37
CA ALA A 48 19.26 13.48 7.31
C ALA A 48 20.59 13.42 8.08
N SER A 49 21.69 13.77 7.42
CA SER A 49 23.00 13.76 8.06
C SER A 49 22.88 14.58 9.33
N GLU A 50 22.88 13.89 10.47
CA GLU A 50 23.02 14.53 11.76
C GLU A 50 24.30 15.34 11.63
N ARG A 51 24.16 16.68 11.63
CA ARG A 51 25.28 17.57 11.89
C ARG A 51 25.77 17.14 13.26
N ALA A 52 26.82 16.31 13.27
CA ALA A 52 27.35 15.73 14.49
C ALA A 52 27.77 16.89 15.40
N ILE A 53 26.96 17.19 16.40
CA ILE A 53 27.35 18.07 17.49
C ILE A 53 28.35 17.26 18.30
N PRO A 54 29.63 17.69 18.41
CA PRO A 54 30.62 16.95 19.18
C PRO A 54 30.13 16.80 20.63
N GLY A 55 29.94 15.56 21.08
CA GLY A 55 29.50 15.25 22.46
C GLY A 55 28.04 14.81 22.62
N ALA A 56 27.22 14.80 21.56
CA ALA A 56 25.90 14.18 21.62
C ALA A 56 26.02 12.65 21.44
N ILE A 57 25.55 11.88 22.41
CA ILE A 57 25.35 10.43 22.27
C ILE A 57 24.26 10.24 21.21
N SER A 58 24.64 9.79 20.01
CA SER A 58 23.69 9.39 18.99
C SER A 58 23.00 8.10 19.43
N THR A 59 21.87 8.23 20.10
CA THR A 59 20.92 7.11 20.25
C THR A 59 20.39 6.78 18.86
N GLY A 60 21.08 5.85 18.18
CA GLY A 60 20.71 5.16 16.95
C GLY A 60 19.66 5.86 16.09
N GLY A 61 20.11 6.62 15.08
CA GLY A 61 19.26 7.25 14.09
C GLY A 61 18.18 6.29 13.60
N THR A 62 16.93 6.56 13.99
CA THR A 62 15.79 5.73 13.64
C THR A 62 15.64 5.79 12.12
N ARG A 63 15.91 4.68 11.42
CA ARG A 63 15.64 4.60 9.98
C ARG A 63 14.15 4.90 9.78
N ARG A 64 13.85 6.03 9.15
CA ARG A 64 12.48 6.38 8.74
C ARG A 64 12.24 5.71 7.39
N PHE A 65 11.18 4.92 7.31
CA PHE A 65 10.74 4.34 6.06
C PHE A 65 9.53 5.11 5.56
N ALA A 66 9.47 5.39 4.26
CA ALA A 66 8.24 5.90 3.67
C ALA A 66 7.18 4.79 3.64
N ASP A 67 5.91 5.19 3.67
CA ASP A 67 4.81 4.24 3.50
C ASP A 67 4.79 3.68 2.07
N SER A 68 4.34 2.44 1.92
CA SER A 68 4.28 1.74 0.64
C SER A 68 2.85 1.73 0.11
N ASP A 69 2.67 1.83 -1.20
CA ASP A 69 1.35 1.62 -1.81
C ASP A 69 1.02 0.13 -2.01
N ILE A 70 -0.26 -0.20 -2.01
CA ILE A 70 -0.84 -1.49 -2.39
C ILE A 70 -1.65 -1.28 -3.67
N MET A 71 -1.47 -2.16 -4.65
CA MET A 71 -2.30 -2.24 -5.85
C MET A 71 -3.02 -3.59 -5.88
N LEU A 72 -4.32 -3.57 -6.15
CA LEU A 72 -5.14 -4.75 -6.38
C LEU A 72 -5.88 -4.62 -7.71
N VAL A 73 -5.86 -5.68 -8.51
CA VAL A 73 -6.54 -5.76 -9.80
C VAL A 73 -7.54 -6.90 -9.75
N VAL A 74 -8.79 -6.60 -10.10
CA VAL A 74 -9.90 -7.55 -10.16
C VAL A 74 -10.34 -7.70 -11.60
N VAL A 75 -10.30 -8.94 -12.10
CA VAL A 75 -10.89 -9.33 -13.39
C VAL A 75 -12.26 -9.92 -13.11
N TYR A 76 -13.31 -9.40 -13.72
CA TYR A 76 -14.70 -9.78 -13.44
C TYR A 76 -15.56 -9.84 -14.69
N GLU A 77 -16.71 -10.50 -14.57
CA GLU A 77 -17.80 -10.50 -15.55
C GLU A 77 -19.00 -9.77 -14.93
N ALA A 78 -19.59 -8.84 -15.70
CA ALA A 78 -20.83 -8.14 -15.37
C ALA A 78 -22.01 -8.71 -16.18
#